data_AF-A0A7C8I8W7-F1
#
_entry.id   AF-A0A7C8I8W7-F1
#
_cell.length_a   1.000
_cell.length_b   1.000
_cell.length_c   1.000
_cell.angle_alpha   90.00
_cell.angle_beta   90.00
_cell.angle_gamma   90.00
#
_symmetry.space_group_name_H-M   'P 1'
#
loop_
_entity.id
_entity.type
_entity.pdbx_description
1 polymer ?
#
loop_
_entity_poly.entity_id
_entity_poly.type
_entity_poly.pdbx_seq_one_letter_code
_entity_poly.pdbx_strand_id
1 'polypeptide(L)'
;MSPATFLNGLAPSPFLNGLSPAPVLNGQSPIGTPANANGAATAGANPDADNISSAGLWARVNKVVQDDAEKSNLLKEIMYRYDYISEQYKREVEQRAIERDDISVWQRDREYYVNTFRSYSIALDRNPFVLVLVDGDGMIFQDEFLRSGQKGGQDAASRLYNAVVNCIQLDYSSIPTDAQVVCRIYANVRGLADVLVRAGVIEEATSFEEFTRGLTTGKALFDFIDVGAGKDRADKKLIETFKLYAGDLHCRHMFLGCSHDNGYARTLEDYATDETYLSRVTLLQGVPFEKELLALPYKKAKFPGIFRQSKLSVMPVGYAPSPPPVKNYHMIPGLPSRFPTPLRNKSSDGPSNSIQLRESTDGPNLLLDSPIPGKAVPMPRTPSSSTVASMDGFPPLKPVMNWAAKAAAPAPPATAKASPAYKPVNREEIIARNRIGQRVDPQCRDYEKTEVDRMKKIKLCNVHFLRQECPYGANCTHLHDYKPTDQEIATLRLVARMAPCQNGSGCQDIKCIYGHRCPAPPGKYPMKGTQSCIFGEQCKFPAELHDIDCNVVKTLVVR
;
A
#
# COMPACT_ATOMS: atom_id res chain seq x y z
N MET A 1 -36.53 19.48 -20.23
CA MET A 1 -36.52 18.94 -18.86
C MET A 1 -35.09 18.99 -18.36
N SER A 2 -34.78 19.98 -17.54
CA SER A 2 -33.48 20.16 -16.89
C SER A 2 -33.25 19.12 -15.80
N PRO A 3 -31.99 18.85 -15.42
CA PRO A 3 -31.68 18.49 -14.05
C PRO A 3 -30.74 19.54 -13.43
N ALA A 4 -31.21 20.10 -12.33
CA ALA A 4 -30.44 20.93 -11.42
C ALA A 4 -30.11 20.10 -10.16
N THR A 5 -28.83 20.15 -9.78
CA THR A 5 -28.25 20.19 -8.42
C THR A 5 -28.75 19.27 -7.30
N PHE A 6 -27.81 18.57 -6.66
CA PHE A 6 -27.58 18.62 -5.20
C PHE A 6 -26.13 18.22 -4.87
N LEU A 7 -25.31 19.16 -4.44
CA LEU A 7 -24.13 18.91 -3.61
C LEU A 7 -24.09 20.01 -2.55
N ASN A 8 -24.30 19.60 -1.30
CA ASN A 8 -24.21 20.44 -0.11
C ASN A 8 -23.19 19.81 0.84
N GLY A 9 -22.35 20.66 1.42
CA GLY A 9 -21.84 20.46 2.78
C GLY A 9 -20.38 20.04 2.90
N LEU A 10 -19.48 21.01 2.92
CA LEU A 10 -18.48 21.18 3.99
C LEU A 10 -17.98 22.63 3.95
N ALA A 11 -18.35 23.40 4.96
CA ALA A 11 -17.96 24.79 5.16
C ALA A 11 -16.66 24.89 5.97
N PRO A 12 -15.90 25.97 5.77
CA PRO A 12 -15.25 26.66 6.88
C PRO A 12 -15.85 28.06 7.07
N SER A 13 -15.84 28.49 8.33
CA SER A 13 -16.51 29.63 8.96
C SER A 13 -16.23 31.02 8.33
N PRO A 14 -17.09 32.02 8.58
CA PRO A 14 -16.96 33.37 8.04
C PRO A 14 -16.25 34.31 9.02
N PHE A 15 -15.31 35.12 8.52
CA PHE A 15 -14.99 36.42 9.13
C PHE A 15 -14.73 37.45 8.04
N LEU A 16 -15.43 38.59 8.20
CA LEU A 16 -15.24 39.92 7.60
C LEU A 16 -15.87 40.21 6.22
N ASN A 17 -17.16 40.55 6.30
CA ASN A 17 -17.78 41.78 5.80
C ASN A 17 -17.10 42.56 4.66
N GLY A 18 -17.85 42.67 3.56
CA GLY A 18 -18.41 43.96 3.15
C GLY A 18 -17.65 44.70 2.06
N LEU A 19 -18.17 44.63 0.84
CA LEU A 19 -18.69 45.79 0.09
C LEU A 19 -19.24 45.31 -1.26
N SER A 20 -20.54 45.48 -1.45
CA SER A 20 -21.21 45.29 -2.75
C SER A 20 -20.82 46.42 -3.72
N PRO A 21 -20.86 46.16 -5.04
CA PRO A 21 -20.57 47.17 -6.05
C PRO A 21 -21.78 48.10 -6.25
N ALA A 22 -21.55 49.41 -6.16
CA ALA A 22 -22.53 50.44 -6.48
C ALA A 22 -22.57 50.71 -8.00
N PRO A 23 -23.70 51.21 -8.54
CA PRO A 23 -24.00 51.17 -9.97
C PRO A 23 -23.31 52.28 -10.76
N VAL A 24 -23.12 51.99 -12.04
CA VAL A 24 -22.67 52.91 -13.09
C VAL A 24 -23.66 54.08 -13.21
N LEU A 25 -23.20 55.31 -12.94
CA LEU A 25 -23.94 56.54 -13.20
C LEU A 25 -23.24 57.34 -14.31
N ASN A 26 -23.94 57.47 -15.44
CA ASN A 26 -23.65 58.40 -16.53
C ASN A 26 -23.61 59.84 -15.98
N GLY A 27 -22.45 60.50 -16.09
CA GLY A 27 -22.30 61.93 -15.85
C GLY A 27 -22.44 62.72 -17.15
N GLN A 28 -23.66 63.20 -17.43
CA GLN A 28 -23.88 64.31 -18.35
C GLN A 28 -23.40 65.63 -17.71
N SER A 29 -22.71 66.46 -18.48
CA SER A 29 -22.31 67.82 -18.14
C SER A 29 -23.52 68.73 -17.87
N PRO A 30 -23.40 69.74 -17.00
CA PRO A 30 -24.18 70.97 -17.17
C PRO A 30 -23.28 72.20 -17.27
N ILE A 31 -23.39 72.87 -18.41
CA ILE A 31 -23.04 74.29 -18.57
C ILE A 31 -24.21 75.08 -17.97
N GLY A 32 -23.97 75.80 -16.88
CA GLY A 32 -24.91 76.73 -16.26
C GLY A 32 -24.31 78.13 -16.23
N THR A 33 -24.84 79.02 -17.06
CA THR A 33 -24.65 80.47 -17.02
C THR A 33 -25.19 81.05 -15.71
N PRO A 34 -24.53 82.02 -15.06
CA PRO A 34 -25.15 82.79 -13.99
C PRO A 34 -25.91 83.98 -14.56
N ALA A 35 -27.16 84.07 -14.14
CA ALA A 35 -28.08 85.15 -14.37
C ALA A 35 -27.67 86.43 -13.62
N ASN A 36 -27.88 87.56 -14.28
CA ASN A 36 -27.75 88.90 -13.78
C ASN A 36 -28.95 89.22 -12.86
N ALA A 37 -28.69 89.71 -11.64
CA ALA A 37 -29.76 90.16 -10.74
C ALA A 37 -29.35 91.39 -9.90
N ASN A 38 -30.08 92.46 -10.19
CA ASN A 38 -30.65 93.46 -9.29
C ASN A 38 -29.80 94.63 -8.76
N GLY A 39 -30.41 95.81 -8.91
CA GLY A 39 -30.70 96.65 -7.74
C GLY A 39 -30.27 98.11 -7.86
N ALA A 40 -31.24 98.97 -8.13
CA ALA A 40 -31.11 100.43 -8.20
C ALA A 40 -30.78 101.11 -6.86
N ALA A 41 -30.08 102.25 -6.92
CA ALA A 41 -30.20 103.33 -5.93
C ALA A 41 -29.70 104.69 -6.48
N THR A 42 -30.67 105.55 -6.82
CA THR A 42 -30.77 107.00 -6.56
C THR A 42 -29.48 107.83 -6.38
N ALA A 43 -29.21 108.72 -7.32
CA ALA A 43 -28.30 109.86 -7.17
C ALA A 43 -29.09 111.11 -6.70
N GLY A 44 -28.86 111.52 -5.45
CA GLY A 44 -29.21 112.84 -4.91
C GLY A 44 -27.97 113.73 -4.87
N ALA A 45 -28.16 115.02 -5.14
CA ALA A 45 -27.11 116.00 -5.37
C ALA A 45 -26.43 116.55 -4.09
N ASN A 46 -25.10 116.76 -4.20
CA ASN A 46 -24.20 117.74 -3.56
C ASN A 46 -24.03 117.77 -2.01
N PRO A 47 -22.89 118.25 -1.46
CA PRO A 47 -21.96 119.23 -2.03
C PRO A 47 -20.45 118.97 -1.82
N ASP A 48 -19.64 119.82 -2.47
CA ASP A 48 -18.36 120.37 -2.02
C ASP A 48 -17.20 119.45 -1.60
N ALA A 49 -16.16 119.53 -2.44
CA ALA A 49 -14.82 119.96 -2.06
C ALA A 49 -13.95 119.05 -1.16
N ASP A 50 -12.75 118.87 -1.71
CA ASP A 50 -11.48 118.92 -1.00
C ASP A 50 -10.83 117.63 -0.48
N ASN A 51 -9.64 117.47 -1.04
CA ASN A 51 -8.49 116.73 -0.51
C ASN A 51 -8.52 115.22 -0.73
N ILE A 52 -8.30 114.82 -2.00
CA ILE A 52 -7.56 113.58 -2.26
C ILE A 52 -6.12 113.84 -1.79
N SER A 53 -5.91 113.76 -0.47
CA SER A 53 -4.58 113.67 0.10
C SER A 53 -3.84 112.55 -0.62
N SER A 54 -2.57 112.78 -0.95
CA SER A 54 -1.70 111.75 -1.53
C SER A 54 -1.80 110.43 -0.75
N ALA A 55 -2.05 110.48 0.56
CA ALA A 55 -2.31 109.31 1.41
C ALA A 55 -3.55 108.48 1.00
N GLY A 56 -4.64 109.11 0.56
CA GLY A 56 -5.86 108.41 0.12
C GLY A 56 -5.74 107.73 -1.24
N LEU A 57 -4.96 108.31 -2.16
CA LEU A 57 -4.58 107.67 -3.42
C LEU A 57 -3.65 106.48 -3.20
N TRP A 58 -2.63 106.65 -2.36
CA TRP A 58 -1.72 105.56 -1.98
C TRP A 58 -2.46 104.42 -1.29
N ALA A 59 -3.45 104.69 -0.44
CA ALA A 59 -4.30 103.67 0.16
C ALA A 59 -5.10 102.85 -0.89
N ARG A 60 -5.63 103.51 -1.93
CA ARG A 60 -6.32 102.84 -3.04
C ARG A 60 -5.37 101.99 -3.89
N VAL A 61 -4.18 102.51 -4.19
CA VAL A 61 -3.14 101.75 -4.92
C VAL A 61 -2.70 100.53 -4.12
N ASN A 62 -2.45 100.67 -2.81
CA ASN A 62 -2.09 99.55 -1.93
C ASN A 62 -3.20 98.49 -1.88
N LYS A 63 -4.47 98.89 -1.87
CA LYS A 63 -5.60 97.95 -1.95
C LYS A 63 -5.61 97.16 -3.25
N VAL A 64 -5.39 97.80 -4.40
CA VAL A 64 -5.32 97.11 -5.70
C VAL A 64 -4.14 96.13 -5.76
N VAL A 65 -2.98 96.51 -5.21
CA VAL A 65 -1.81 95.62 -5.11
C VAL A 65 -2.11 94.43 -4.19
N GLN A 66 -2.82 94.66 -3.09
CA GLN A 66 -3.24 93.59 -2.18
C GLN A 66 -4.25 92.65 -2.85
N ASP A 67 -5.26 93.18 -3.53
CA ASP A 67 -6.25 92.38 -4.29
C ASP A 67 -5.57 91.56 -5.40
N ASP A 68 -4.55 92.10 -6.08
CA ASP A 68 -3.77 91.39 -7.10
C ASP A 68 -2.88 90.29 -6.49
N ALA A 69 -2.30 90.55 -5.32
CA ALA A 69 -1.57 89.55 -4.55
C ALA A 69 -2.49 88.42 -4.06
N GLU A 70 -3.69 88.74 -3.59
CA GLU A 70 -4.71 87.77 -3.17
C GLU A 70 -5.19 86.92 -4.34
N LYS A 71 -5.46 87.52 -5.52
CA LYS A 71 -5.78 86.77 -6.76
C LYS A 71 -4.64 85.86 -7.18
N SER A 72 -3.40 86.37 -7.14
CA SER A 72 -2.21 85.58 -7.48
C SER A 72 -2.01 84.40 -6.53
N ASN A 73 -2.29 84.58 -5.24
CA ASN A 73 -2.23 83.51 -4.25
C ASN A 73 -3.33 82.47 -4.46
N LEU A 74 -4.57 82.90 -4.73
CA LEU A 74 -5.67 82.00 -5.06
C LEU A 74 -5.37 81.20 -6.33
N LEU A 75 -4.80 81.82 -7.36
CA LEU A 75 -4.43 81.15 -8.61
C LEU A 75 -3.36 80.08 -8.34
N LYS A 76 -2.33 80.40 -7.55
CA LYS A 76 -1.31 79.42 -7.13
C LYS A 76 -1.94 78.27 -6.34
N GLU A 77 -2.85 78.56 -5.42
CA GLU A 77 -3.55 77.53 -4.64
C GLU A 77 -4.38 76.60 -5.55
N ILE A 78 -5.11 77.16 -6.52
CA ILE A 78 -5.86 76.37 -7.50
C ILE A 78 -4.91 75.50 -8.32
N MET A 79 -3.77 76.02 -8.76
CA MET A 79 -2.76 75.26 -9.49
C MET A 79 -2.19 74.12 -8.64
N TYR A 80 -1.81 74.37 -7.38
CA TYR A 80 -1.32 73.32 -6.49
C TYR A 80 -2.38 72.25 -6.20
N ARG A 81 -3.65 72.64 -6.03
CA ARG A 81 -4.76 71.69 -5.86
C ARG A 81 -4.99 70.87 -7.14
N TYR A 82 -4.90 71.49 -8.31
CA TYR A 82 -5.00 70.80 -9.60
C TYR A 82 -3.86 69.79 -9.78
N ASP A 83 -2.62 70.19 -9.50
CA ASP A 83 -1.46 69.31 -9.59
C ASP A 83 -1.59 68.13 -8.62
N TYR A 84 -1.98 68.39 -7.37
CA TYR A 84 -2.23 67.35 -6.38
C TYR A 84 -3.32 66.37 -6.84
N ILE A 85 -4.47 66.87 -7.28
CA ILE A 85 -5.57 66.01 -7.77
C ILE A 85 -5.16 65.24 -9.02
N SER A 86 -4.44 65.87 -9.95
CA SER A 86 -3.92 65.23 -11.17
C SER A 86 -2.97 64.08 -10.83
N GLU A 87 -2.10 64.28 -9.85
CA GLU A 87 -1.17 63.24 -9.39
C GLU A 87 -1.89 62.09 -8.67
N GLN A 88 -2.88 62.40 -7.80
CA GLN A 88 -3.73 61.38 -7.17
C GLN A 88 -4.51 60.58 -8.22
N TYR A 89 -5.08 61.24 -9.23
CA TYR A 89 -5.80 60.57 -10.30
C TYR A 89 -4.89 59.64 -11.10
N LYS A 90 -3.65 60.04 -11.40
CA LYS A 90 -2.67 59.17 -12.06
C LYS A 90 -2.37 57.91 -11.25
N ARG A 91 -2.15 58.05 -9.93
CA ARG A 91 -1.91 56.91 -9.04
C ARG A 91 -3.10 55.96 -9.00
N GLU A 92 -4.32 56.50 -8.90
CA GLU A 92 -5.55 55.70 -8.94
C GLU A 92 -5.74 54.95 -10.27
N VAL A 93 -5.40 55.56 -11.39
CA VAL A 93 -5.45 54.90 -12.71
C VAL A 93 -4.44 53.77 -12.80
N GLU A 94 -3.21 53.99 -12.33
CA GLU A 94 -2.16 52.96 -12.30
C GLU A 94 -2.54 51.81 -11.37
N GLN A 95 -3.04 52.10 -10.17
CA GLN A 95 -3.51 51.09 -9.23
C GLN A 95 -4.65 50.25 -9.81
N ARG A 96 -5.65 50.88 -10.45
CA ARG A 96 -6.73 50.15 -11.12
C ARG A 96 -6.25 49.30 -12.30
N ALA A 97 -5.17 49.69 -12.98
CA ALA A 97 -4.57 48.89 -14.03
C ALA A 97 -3.92 47.63 -13.44
N ILE A 98 -3.15 47.77 -12.37
CA ILE A 98 -2.54 46.66 -11.63
C ILE A 98 -3.62 45.70 -11.11
N GLU A 99 -4.67 46.21 -10.46
CA GLU A 99 -5.78 45.39 -9.95
C GLU A 99 -6.48 44.61 -11.07
N ARG A 100 -6.68 45.22 -12.24
CA ARG A 100 -7.27 44.55 -13.40
C ARG A 100 -6.37 43.42 -13.91
N ASP A 101 -5.06 43.64 -13.97
CA ASP A 101 -4.10 42.64 -14.40
C ASP A 101 -4.03 41.48 -13.40
N ASP A 102 -4.01 41.77 -12.09
CA ASP A 102 -4.03 40.78 -11.01
C ASP A 102 -5.29 39.92 -11.06
N ILE A 103 -6.48 40.52 -11.24
CA ILE A 103 -7.74 39.80 -11.41
C ILE A 103 -7.67 38.88 -12.64
N SER A 104 -7.09 39.35 -13.74
CA SER A 104 -6.97 38.58 -14.98
C SER A 104 -6.03 37.38 -14.83
N VAL A 105 -4.91 37.56 -14.11
CA VAL A 105 -3.99 36.47 -13.75
C VAL A 105 -4.68 35.47 -12.83
N TRP A 106 -5.34 35.95 -11.77
CA TRP A 106 -6.05 35.09 -10.83
C TRP A 106 -7.17 34.28 -11.50
N GLN A 107 -7.91 34.86 -12.44
CA GLN A 107 -8.93 34.13 -13.19
C GLN A 107 -8.33 32.97 -13.99
N ARG A 108 -7.20 33.21 -14.66
CA ARG A 108 -6.48 32.19 -15.42
C ARG A 108 -5.93 31.08 -14.51
N ASP A 109 -5.30 31.47 -13.40
CA ASP A 109 -4.74 30.53 -12.43
C ASP A 109 -5.84 29.71 -11.76
N ARG A 110 -6.97 30.34 -11.41
CA ARG A 110 -8.15 29.63 -10.88
C ARG A 110 -8.64 28.58 -11.86
N GLU A 111 -8.79 28.91 -13.14
CA GLU A 111 -9.21 27.94 -14.15
C GLU A 111 -8.21 26.78 -14.26
N TYR A 112 -6.91 27.10 -14.24
CA TYR A 112 -5.84 26.10 -14.22
C TYR A 112 -5.94 25.16 -13.01
N TYR A 113 -6.06 25.70 -11.79
CA TYR A 113 -6.16 24.89 -10.56
C TYR A 113 -7.45 24.08 -10.51
N VAL A 114 -8.59 24.65 -10.93
CA VAL A 114 -9.88 23.95 -10.99
C VAL A 114 -9.82 22.79 -11.98
N ASN A 115 -9.28 23.01 -13.18
CA ASN A 115 -9.13 21.95 -14.18
C ASN A 115 -8.14 20.88 -13.72
N THR A 116 -7.01 21.28 -13.12
CA THR A 116 -6.01 20.36 -12.58
C THR A 116 -6.59 19.51 -11.44
N PHE A 117 -7.30 20.12 -10.49
CA PHE A 117 -7.99 19.41 -9.42
C PHE A 117 -9.02 18.43 -10.00
N ARG A 118 -9.83 18.87 -10.96
CA ARG A 118 -10.80 18.00 -11.65
C ARG A 118 -10.12 16.80 -12.31
N SER A 119 -9.00 17.01 -12.99
CA SER A 119 -8.21 15.93 -13.60
C SER A 119 -7.68 14.93 -12.56
N TYR A 120 -7.19 15.41 -11.41
CA TYR A 120 -6.76 14.54 -10.32
C TYR A 120 -7.92 13.78 -9.69
N SER A 121 -9.05 14.44 -9.43
CA SER A 121 -10.24 13.78 -8.89
C SER A 121 -10.73 12.66 -9.81
N ILE A 122 -10.80 12.92 -11.13
CA ILE A 122 -11.14 11.88 -12.10
C ILE A 122 -10.14 10.72 -12.07
N ALA A 123 -8.84 11.00 -11.92
CA ALA A 123 -7.83 9.94 -11.85
C ALA A 123 -7.93 9.10 -10.57
N LEU A 124 -8.26 9.72 -9.44
CA LEU A 124 -8.51 9.06 -8.15
C LEU A 124 -9.83 8.28 -8.15
N ASP A 125 -10.80 8.68 -8.97
CA ASP A 125 -12.09 8.01 -9.08
C ASP A 125 -12.11 6.84 -10.07
N ARG A 126 -11.04 6.63 -10.83
CA ARG A 126 -10.92 5.49 -11.76
C ARG A 126 -10.73 4.18 -11.02
N ASN A 127 -11.33 3.11 -11.54
CA ASN A 127 -11.18 1.73 -11.06
C ASN A 127 -11.42 1.55 -9.56
N PRO A 128 -12.55 2.05 -9.00
CA PRO A 128 -12.86 1.82 -7.60
C PRO A 128 -13.03 0.32 -7.35
N PHE A 129 -12.58 -0.14 -6.20
CA PHE A 129 -12.77 -1.54 -5.80
C PHE A 129 -13.04 -1.70 -4.31
N VAL A 130 -13.66 -2.81 -3.95
CA VAL A 130 -13.85 -3.27 -2.59
C VAL A 130 -13.01 -4.51 -2.37
N LEU A 131 -12.28 -4.54 -1.26
CA LEU A 131 -11.40 -5.65 -0.92
C LEU A 131 -12.06 -6.55 0.13
N VAL A 132 -11.99 -7.86 -0.08
CA VAL A 132 -12.42 -8.88 0.86
C VAL A 132 -11.19 -9.71 1.22
N LEU A 133 -10.77 -9.67 2.48
CA LEU A 133 -9.67 -10.48 2.99
C LEU A 133 -10.21 -11.47 4.00
N VAL A 134 -9.96 -12.76 3.79
CA VAL A 134 -10.46 -13.82 4.66
C VAL A 134 -9.31 -14.70 5.12
N ASP A 135 -9.24 -14.94 6.43
CA ASP A 135 -8.44 -16.00 7.00
C ASP A 135 -9.22 -17.30 6.92
N GLY A 136 -8.91 -18.09 5.90
CA GLY A 136 -9.59 -19.34 5.60
C GLY A 136 -9.27 -20.48 6.56
N ASP A 137 -8.22 -20.37 7.40
CA ASP A 137 -7.90 -21.40 8.39
C ASP A 137 -8.96 -21.44 9.51
N GLY A 138 -9.57 -20.30 9.85
CA GLY A 138 -10.65 -20.22 10.84
C GLY A 138 -12.01 -19.72 10.36
N MET A 139 -12.09 -19.05 9.21
CA MET A 139 -13.36 -18.72 8.53
C MET A 139 -13.70 -19.76 7.46
N ILE A 140 -14.17 -20.92 7.91
CA ILE A 140 -14.39 -22.09 7.06
C ILE A 140 -15.75 -21.98 6.37
N PHE A 141 -15.82 -22.30 5.08
CA PHE A 141 -17.06 -22.33 4.30
C PHE A 141 -18.00 -23.46 4.75
N GLN A 142 -19.30 -23.31 4.47
CA GLN A 142 -20.30 -24.32 4.79
C GLN A 142 -20.01 -25.68 4.12
N ASP A 143 -20.36 -26.76 4.83
CA ASP A 143 -20.01 -28.14 4.50
C ASP A 143 -20.55 -28.55 3.12
N GLU A 144 -21.71 -28.02 2.71
CA GLU A 144 -22.31 -28.31 1.42
C GLU A 144 -21.45 -27.83 0.25
N PHE A 145 -20.79 -26.68 0.42
CA PHE A 145 -19.84 -26.17 -0.58
C PHE A 145 -18.57 -27.01 -0.61
N LEU A 146 -18.03 -27.36 0.57
CA LEU A 146 -16.79 -28.14 0.67
C LEU A 146 -16.96 -29.55 0.07
N ARG A 147 -18.08 -30.21 0.34
CA ARG A 147 -18.41 -31.55 -0.20
C ARG A 147 -18.63 -31.56 -1.70
N SER A 148 -19.07 -30.42 -2.26
CA SER A 148 -19.36 -30.28 -3.68
C SER A 148 -18.11 -29.91 -4.51
N GLY A 149 -16.92 -29.95 -3.91
CA GLY A 149 -15.63 -29.75 -4.58
C GLY A 149 -15.60 -28.52 -5.47
N GLN A 150 -15.17 -28.69 -6.72
CA GLN A 150 -15.03 -27.58 -7.67
C GLN A 150 -16.32 -26.80 -7.91
N LYS A 151 -17.46 -27.48 -7.99
CA LYS A 151 -18.76 -26.80 -8.19
C LYS A 151 -19.15 -25.98 -6.96
N GLY A 152 -18.92 -26.54 -5.77
CA GLY A 152 -19.14 -25.85 -4.50
C GLY A 152 -18.26 -24.61 -4.34
N GLY A 153 -17.00 -24.65 -4.81
CA GLY A 153 -16.12 -23.48 -4.84
C GLY A 153 -16.66 -22.33 -5.69
N GLN A 154 -17.15 -22.65 -6.90
CA GLN A 154 -17.75 -21.66 -7.81
C GLN A 154 -19.03 -21.04 -7.22
N ASP A 155 -19.86 -21.85 -6.59
CA ASP A 155 -21.11 -21.42 -5.97
C ASP A 155 -20.83 -20.56 -4.72
N ALA A 156 -19.83 -20.94 -3.90
CA ALA A 156 -19.37 -20.15 -2.77
C ALA A 156 -18.81 -18.78 -3.19
N ALA A 157 -17.99 -18.73 -4.25
CA ALA A 157 -17.48 -17.47 -4.82
C ALA A 157 -18.63 -16.57 -5.29
N SER A 158 -19.60 -17.13 -6.00
CA SER A 158 -20.77 -16.38 -6.47
C SER A 158 -21.63 -15.85 -5.33
N ARG A 159 -21.84 -16.65 -4.28
CA ARG A 159 -22.64 -16.26 -3.12
C ARG A 159 -21.96 -15.19 -2.28
N LEU A 160 -20.64 -15.30 -2.09
CA LEU A 160 -19.84 -14.27 -1.40
C LEU A 160 -19.83 -12.96 -2.18
N TYR A 161 -19.62 -13.01 -3.49
CA TYR A 161 -19.70 -11.83 -4.36
C TYR A 161 -21.05 -11.13 -4.23
N ASN A 162 -22.16 -11.87 -4.36
CA ASN A 162 -23.50 -11.29 -4.27
C ASN A 162 -23.78 -10.70 -2.88
N ALA A 163 -23.34 -11.35 -1.81
CA ALA A 163 -23.49 -10.84 -0.46
C ALA A 163 -22.74 -9.51 -0.24
N VAL A 164 -21.51 -9.42 -0.77
CA VAL A 164 -20.69 -8.20 -0.72
C VAL A 164 -21.34 -7.08 -1.52
N VAL A 165 -21.75 -7.33 -2.76
CA VAL A 165 -22.43 -6.32 -3.61
C VAL A 165 -23.72 -5.82 -2.97
N ASN A 166 -24.55 -6.72 -2.44
CA ASN A 166 -25.80 -6.34 -1.76
C ASN A 166 -25.51 -5.50 -0.51
N CYS A 167 -24.51 -5.85 0.29
CA CYS A 167 -24.10 -5.07 1.46
C CYS A 167 -23.62 -3.67 1.06
N ILE A 168 -22.80 -3.56 0.00
CA ILE A 168 -22.32 -2.28 -0.54
C ILE A 168 -23.51 -1.39 -0.95
N GLN A 169 -24.44 -1.95 -1.74
CA GLN A 169 -25.58 -1.19 -2.26
C GLN A 169 -26.53 -0.70 -1.17
N LEU A 170 -26.71 -1.46 -0.10
CA LEU A 170 -27.61 -1.11 0.99
C LEU A 170 -26.98 -0.17 2.01
N ASP A 171 -25.72 -0.40 2.36
CA ASP A 171 -25.09 0.25 3.51
C ASP A 171 -24.11 1.37 3.14
N TYR A 172 -23.65 1.44 1.88
CA TYR A 172 -22.53 2.29 1.48
C TYR A 172 -22.81 3.03 0.16
N SER A 173 -23.66 4.06 0.23
CA SER A 173 -24.07 4.87 -0.93
C SER A 173 -22.95 5.65 -1.62
N SER A 174 -21.82 5.86 -0.95
CA SER A 174 -20.64 6.53 -1.51
C SER A 174 -19.82 5.65 -2.44
N ILE A 175 -20.05 4.33 -2.45
CA ILE A 175 -19.29 3.39 -3.28
C ILE A 175 -20.02 3.23 -4.62
N PRO A 176 -19.34 3.47 -5.77
CA PRO A 176 -19.91 3.28 -7.09
C PRO A 176 -20.39 1.84 -7.31
N THR A 177 -21.51 1.67 -8.02
CA THR A 177 -22.10 0.35 -8.30
C THR A 177 -21.27 -0.50 -9.27
N ASP A 178 -20.38 0.12 -10.04
CA ASP A 178 -19.41 -0.50 -10.92
C ASP A 178 -18.08 -0.83 -10.22
N ALA A 179 -17.97 -0.60 -8.91
CA ALA A 179 -16.79 -0.95 -8.14
C ALA A 179 -16.51 -2.47 -8.20
N GLN A 180 -15.26 -2.82 -8.49
CA GLN A 180 -14.85 -4.22 -8.60
C GLN A 180 -14.75 -4.86 -7.22
N VAL A 181 -15.06 -6.15 -7.09
CA VAL A 181 -14.87 -6.89 -5.83
C VAL A 181 -13.64 -7.78 -5.96
N VAL A 182 -12.60 -7.45 -5.20
CA VAL A 182 -11.37 -8.23 -5.10
C VAL A 182 -11.43 -9.06 -3.83
N CYS A 183 -11.26 -10.38 -3.92
CA CYS A 183 -11.32 -11.27 -2.77
C CYS A 183 -10.06 -12.12 -2.68
N ARG A 184 -9.45 -12.16 -1.48
CA ARG A 184 -8.30 -13.01 -1.20
C ARG A 184 -8.54 -13.80 0.07
N ILE A 185 -8.44 -15.12 -0.06
CA ILE A 185 -8.61 -16.06 1.03
C ILE A 185 -7.28 -16.75 1.28
N TYR A 186 -6.75 -16.66 2.49
CA TYR A 186 -5.47 -17.26 2.86
C TYR A 186 -5.70 -18.46 3.77
N ALA A 187 -5.17 -19.62 3.42
CA ALA A 187 -5.22 -20.80 4.28
C ALA A 187 -4.08 -21.77 3.95
N ASN A 188 -3.75 -22.65 4.89
CA ASN A 188 -2.89 -23.81 4.61
C ASN A 188 -3.75 -24.91 3.97
N VAL A 189 -3.78 -24.98 2.63
CA VAL A 189 -4.75 -25.81 1.90
C VAL A 189 -4.64 -27.29 2.30
N ARG A 190 -3.42 -27.83 2.28
CA ARG A 190 -3.17 -29.23 2.64
C ARG A 190 -3.53 -29.51 4.10
N GLY A 191 -3.10 -28.65 5.01
CA GLY A 191 -3.37 -28.81 6.44
C GLY A 191 -4.86 -28.73 6.79
N LEU A 192 -5.57 -27.78 6.19
CA LEU A 192 -7.02 -27.64 6.37
C LEU A 192 -7.78 -28.82 5.76
N ALA A 193 -7.40 -29.30 4.58
CA ALA A 193 -7.99 -30.50 3.97
C ALA A 193 -7.88 -31.72 4.90
N ASP A 194 -6.70 -31.97 5.48
CA ASP A 194 -6.49 -33.09 6.42
C ASP A 194 -7.33 -32.95 7.70
N VAL A 195 -7.57 -31.72 8.18
CA VAL A 195 -8.48 -31.47 9.31
C VAL A 195 -9.93 -31.73 8.92
N LEU A 196 -10.36 -31.29 7.73
CA LEU A 196 -11.72 -31.50 7.22
C LEU A 196 -12.05 -32.99 7.03
N VAL A 197 -11.10 -33.79 6.54
CA VAL A 197 -11.23 -35.26 6.43
C VAL A 197 -11.37 -35.89 7.82
N ARG A 198 -10.49 -35.55 8.76
CA ARG A 198 -10.54 -36.08 10.14
C ARG A 198 -11.82 -35.69 10.88
N ALA A 199 -12.39 -34.53 10.56
CA ALA A 199 -13.67 -34.07 11.11
C ALA A 199 -14.90 -34.72 10.42
N GLY A 200 -14.71 -35.54 9.39
CA GLY A 200 -15.80 -36.16 8.62
C GLY A 200 -16.62 -35.16 7.79
N VAL A 201 -16.05 -33.99 7.48
CA VAL A 201 -16.73 -32.96 6.68
C VAL A 201 -16.67 -33.33 5.20
N ILE A 202 -15.50 -33.78 4.74
CA ILE A 202 -15.23 -34.27 3.39
C ILE A 202 -14.61 -35.67 3.47
N GLU A 203 -14.76 -36.47 2.42
CA GLU A 203 -14.24 -37.85 2.38
C GLU A 203 -12.75 -37.88 2.02
N GLU A 204 -12.34 -37.04 1.06
CA GLU A 204 -10.97 -36.99 0.55
C GLU A 204 -10.44 -35.55 0.54
N ALA A 205 -9.12 -35.39 0.71
CA ALA A 205 -8.47 -34.09 0.67
C ALA A 205 -8.57 -33.42 -0.71
N THR A 206 -8.66 -34.22 -1.77
CA THR A 206 -8.87 -33.81 -3.17
C THR A 206 -10.13 -32.97 -3.32
N SER A 207 -11.21 -33.25 -2.59
CA SER A 207 -12.44 -32.46 -2.62
C SER A 207 -12.18 -31.00 -2.20
N PHE A 208 -11.32 -30.78 -1.20
CA PHE A 208 -10.98 -29.42 -0.79
C PHE A 208 -10.08 -28.72 -1.82
N GLU A 209 -9.10 -29.44 -2.39
CA GLU A 209 -8.27 -28.89 -3.47
C GLU A 209 -9.12 -28.46 -4.67
N GLU A 210 -10.09 -29.28 -5.06
CA GLU A 210 -11.06 -28.94 -6.10
C GLU A 210 -11.92 -27.74 -5.72
N PHE A 211 -12.39 -27.66 -4.47
CA PHE A 211 -13.10 -26.50 -3.94
C PHE A 211 -12.27 -25.22 -4.08
N THR A 212 -10.99 -25.23 -3.70
CA THR A 212 -10.12 -24.04 -3.83
C THR A 212 -9.96 -23.62 -5.30
N ARG A 213 -9.78 -24.58 -6.22
CA ARG A 213 -9.73 -24.31 -7.67
C ARG A 213 -11.05 -23.75 -8.18
N GLY A 214 -12.18 -24.28 -7.70
CA GLY A 214 -13.52 -23.79 -8.01
C GLY A 214 -13.75 -22.37 -7.55
N LEU A 215 -13.30 -22.02 -6.35
CA LEU A 215 -13.44 -20.67 -5.80
C LEU A 215 -12.61 -19.66 -6.59
N THR A 216 -11.34 -19.97 -6.85
CA THR A 216 -10.43 -19.11 -7.64
C THR A 216 -10.93 -18.92 -9.08
N THR A 217 -11.55 -19.94 -9.68
CA THR A 217 -12.10 -19.83 -11.05
C THR A 217 -13.53 -19.29 -11.10
N GLY A 218 -14.22 -19.16 -9.96
CA GLY A 218 -15.62 -18.75 -9.88
C GLY A 218 -15.84 -17.25 -10.15
N LYS A 219 -14.84 -16.40 -9.84
CA LYS A 219 -14.85 -14.96 -10.12
C LYS A 219 -13.45 -14.50 -10.48
N ALA A 220 -13.34 -13.59 -11.45
CA ALA A 220 -12.05 -13.19 -12.04
C ALA A 220 -11.05 -12.56 -11.06
N LEU A 221 -11.53 -11.96 -9.96
CA LEU A 221 -10.71 -11.29 -8.95
C LEU A 221 -10.79 -11.98 -7.58
N PHE A 222 -11.13 -13.27 -7.58
CA PHE A 222 -11.17 -14.09 -6.38
C PHE A 222 -9.97 -15.04 -6.41
N ASP A 223 -9.21 -15.01 -5.33
CA ASP A 223 -8.03 -15.86 -5.17
C ASP A 223 -8.16 -16.67 -3.88
N PHE A 224 -8.00 -17.98 -3.98
CA PHE A 224 -7.70 -18.85 -2.85
C PHE A 224 -6.19 -19.13 -2.83
N ILE A 225 -5.49 -18.59 -1.83
CA ILE A 225 -4.03 -18.61 -1.74
C ILE A 225 -3.60 -19.64 -0.71
N ASP A 226 -2.94 -20.70 -1.18
CA ASP A 226 -2.22 -21.63 -0.29
C ASP A 226 -0.97 -20.95 0.29
N VAL A 227 -0.91 -20.83 1.62
CA VAL A 227 0.26 -20.31 2.34
C VAL A 227 1.20 -21.41 2.82
N GLY A 228 0.80 -22.67 2.64
CA GLY A 228 1.50 -23.86 3.08
C GLY A 228 1.57 -24.00 4.60
N ALA A 229 2.30 -25.02 5.06
CA ALA A 229 2.43 -25.31 6.48
C ALA A 229 3.26 -24.25 7.23
N GLY A 230 2.75 -23.83 8.38
CA GLY A 230 3.46 -22.95 9.31
C GLY A 230 2.49 -22.14 10.16
N LYS A 231 2.89 -21.81 11.38
CA LYS A 231 2.09 -20.97 12.27
C LYS A 231 2.01 -19.54 11.73
N ASP A 232 0.85 -18.92 11.87
CA ASP A 232 0.61 -17.49 11.64
C ASP A 232 0.94 -16.99 10.20
N ARG A 233 1.02 -17.90 9.22
CA ARG A 233 1.36 -17.56 7.83
C ARG A 233 0.20 -16.89 7.09
N ALA A 234 -1.02 -17.39 7.29
CA ALA A 234 -2.23 -16.81 6.75
C ALA A 234 -2.42 -15.40 7.33
N ASP A 235 -2.30 -15.28 8.65
CA ASP A 235 -2.49 -14.05 9.41
C ASP A 235 -1.52 -12.97 8.96
N LYS A 236 -0.23 -13.32 8.84
CA LYS A 236 0.78 -12.38 8.36
C LYS A 236 0.47 -11.87 6.95
N LYS A 237 0.04 -12.74 6.04
CA LYS A 237 -0.35 -12.30 4.69
C LYS A 237 -1.59 -11.42 4.71
N LEU A 238 -2.59 -11.78 5.51
CA LEU A 238 -3.83 -11.02 5.64
C LEU A 238 -3.53 -9.61 6.15
N ILE A 239 -2.80 -9.49 7.27
CA ILE A 239 -2.46 -8.20 7.88
C ILE A 239 -1.61 -7.33 6.95
N GLU A 240 -0.55 -7.87 6.34
CA GLU A 240 0.30 -7.06 5.45
C GLU A 240 -0.44 -6.64 4.17
N THR A 241 -1.38 -7.48 3.68
CA THR A 241 -2.27 -7.10 2.58
C THR A 241 -3.24 -6.00 3.01
N PHE A 242 -3.80 -6.10 4.23
CA PHE A 242 -4.66 -5.06 4.79
C PHE A 242 -3.93 -3.72 4.86
N LYS A 243 -2.72 -3.68 5.44
CA LYS A 243 -1.92 -2.45 5.53
C LYS A 243 -1.62 -1.84 4.17
N LEU A 244 -1.33 -2.67 3.17
CA LEU A 244 -1.05 -2.22 1.80
C LEU A 244 -2.24 -1.46 1.19
N TYR A 245 -3.45 -1.98 1.37
CA TYR A 245 -4.65 -1.41 0.75
C TYR A 245 -5.40 -0.38 1.60
N ALA A 246 -5.11 -0.31 2.90
CA ALA A 246 -5.71 0.70 3.78
C ALA A 246 -5.46 2.12 3.24
N GLY A 247 -4.22 2.42 2.84
CA GLY A 247 -3.83 3.71 2.25
C GLY A 247 -4.20 3.91 0.77
N ASP A 248 -4.75 2.89 0.11
CA ASP A 248 -5.14 2.98 -1.30
C ASP A 248 -6.46 3.75 -1.44
N LEU A 249 -6.44 4.83 -2.24
CA LEU A 249 -7.61 5.70 -2.47
C LEU A 249 -8.63 5.08 -3.44
N HIS A 250 -8.21 4.12 -4.27
CA HIS A 250 -9.10 3.36 -5.16
C HIS A 250 -9.85 2.27 -4.39
N CYS A 251 -9.27 1.77 -3.28
CA CYS A 251 -9.93 0.84 -2.39
C CYS A 251 -11.02 1.58 -1.58
N ARG A 252 -12.28 1.45 -1.96
CA ARG A 252 -13.37 2.20 -1.30
C ARG A 252 -13.82 1.60 0.02
N HIS A 253 -13.68 0.28 0.18
CA HIS A 253 -14.09 -0.42 1.38
C HIS A 253 -13.36 -1.76 1.55
N MET A 254 -13.27 -2.24 2.79
CA MET A 254 -12.58 -3.48 3.14
C MET A 254 -13.44 -4.36 4.05
N PHE A 255 -13.61 -5.62 3.69
CA PHE A 255 -14.22 -6.65 4.51
C PHE A 255 -13.15 -7.60 5.04
N LEU A 256 -13.07 -7.77 6.37
CA LEU A 256 -12.07 -8.61 7.02
C LEU A 256 -12.71 -9.81 7.72
N GLY A 257 -12.58 -10.99 7.14
CA GLY A 257 -12.98 -12.26 7.73
C GLY A 257 -11.89 -12.83 8.61
N CYS A 258 -11.85 -12.42 9.88
CA CYS A 258 -10.84 -12.85 10.86
C CYS A 258 -11.43 -13.14 12.24
N SER A 259 -12.74 -13.41 12.31
CA SER A 259 -13.52 -13.45 13.57
C SER A 259 -13.02 -14.39 14.68
N HIS A 260 -12.18 -15.36 14.37
CA HIS A 260 -11.83 -16.47 15.27
C HIS A 260 -10.52 -16.29 16.05
N ASP A 261 -9.74 -15.23 15.78
CA ASP A 261 -8.41 -15.05 16.36
C ASP A 261 -8.20 -13.62 16.88
N ASN A 262 -7.84 -13.48 18.16
CA ASN A 262 -7.48 -12.18 18.75
C ASN A 262 -6.13 -11.65 18.27
N GLY A 263 -5.31 -12.45 17.59
CA GLY A 263 -4.03 -12.00 16.99
C GLY A 263 -4.18 -10.79 16.06
N TYR A 264 -5.36 -10.62 15.44
CA TYR A 264 -5.68 -9.49 14.59
C TYR A 264 -6.03 -8.21 15.36
N ALA A 265 -6.49 -8.31 16.61
CA ALA A 265 -7.12 -7.20 17.34
C ALA A 265 -6.17 -6.02 17.53
N ARG A 266 -4.94 -6.26 17.99
CA ARG A 266 -3.94 -5.21 18.22
C ARG A 266 -3.63 -4.39 16.97
N THR A 267 -3.48 -5.06 15.82
CA THR A 267 -3.18 -4.35 14.56
C THR A 267 -4.39 -3.54 14.12
N LEU A 268 -5.60 -4.06 14.28
CA LEU A 268 -6.82 -3.33 13.94
C LEU A 268 -7.04 -2.15 14.90
N GLU A 269 -6.71 -2.27 16.18
CA GLU A 269 -6.79 -1.18 17.15
C GLU A 269 -5.93 0.03 16.74
N ASP A 270 -4.72 -0.20 16.23
CA ASP A 270 -3.83 0.86 15.73
C ASP A 270 -4.47 1.68 14.57
N TYR A 271 -5.31 1.04 13.75
CA TYR A 271 -6.03 1.71 12.65
C TYR A 271 -7.39 2.27 13.09
N ALA A 272 -7.87 1.92 14.28
CA ALA A 272 -9.16 2.36 14.79
C ALA A 272 -9.13 3.82 15.28
N THR A 273 -7.94 4.43 15.45
CA THR A 273 -7.82 5.83 15.89
C THR A 273 -8.16 6.84 14.79
N ASP A 274 -8.17 6.41 13.53
CA ASP A 274 -8.47 7.26 12.37
C ASP A 274 -9.88 6.92 11.83
N GLU A 275 -10.75 7.93 11.85
CA GLU A 275 -12.16 7.84 11.44
C GLU A 275 -12.32 7.41 9.97
N THR A 276 -11.34 7.72 9.12
CA THR A 276 -11.35 7.30 7.72
C THR A 276 -11.22 5.78 7.58
N TYR A 277 -10.42 5.12 8.42
CA TYR A 277 -10.31 3.66 8.41
C TYR A 277 -11.49 3.00 9.12
N LEU A 278 -12.00 3.58 10.21
CA LEU A 278 -13.18 3.05 10.90
C LEU A 278 -14.39 2.93 9.99
N SER A 279 -14.65 3.95 9.16
CA SER A 279 -15.77 3.98 8.23
C SER A 279 -15.58 3.05 7.02
N ARG A 280 -14.32 2.77 6.62
CA ARG A 280 -13.96 1.95 5.44
C ARG A 280 -13.75 0.47 5.73
N VAL A 281 -13.79 0.02 6.99
CA VAL A 281 -13.51 -1.37 7.37
C VAL A 281 -14.73 -2.01 8.02
N THR A 282 -15.06 -3.22 7.59
CA THR A 282 -16.09 -4.06 8.20
C THR A 282 -15.54 -5.43 8.56
N LEU A 283 -15.73 -5.86 9.80
CA LEU A 283 -15.34 -7.19 10.25
C LEU A 283 -16.44 -8.19 9.88
N LEU A 284 -16.06 -9.25 9.17
CA LEU A 284 -16.95 -10.33 8.78
C LEU A 284 -16.95 -11.45 9.82
N GLN A 285 -18.16 -11.80 10.25
CA GLN A 285 -18.40 -12.90 11.17
C GLN A 285 -18.66 -14.21 10.42
N GLY A 286 -17.89 -15.24 10.75
CA GLY A 286 -18.19 -16.64 10.43
C GLY A 286 -18.59 -17.36 11.71
N VAL A 287 -17.59 -17.79 12.48
CA VAL A 287 -17.76 -18.14 13.89
C VAL A 287 -17.97 -16.88 14.74
N PRO A 288 -18.51 -16.98 15.97
CA PRO A 288 -18.60 -15.84 16.88
C PRO A 288 -17.26 -15.14 17.07
N PHE A 289 -17.28 -13.81 17.11
CA PHE A 289 -16.07 -13.01 17.34
C PHE A 289 -15.43 -13.35 18.68
N GLU A 290 -14.10 -13.47 18.66
CA GLU A 290 -13.32 -13.46 19.89
C GLU A 290 -13.43 -12.10 20.60
N LYS A 291 -13.23 -12.09 21.92
CA LYS A 291 -13.59 -10.95 22.80
C LYS A 291 -12.90 -9.64 22.44
N GLU A 292 -11.62 -9.67 22.06
CA GLU A 292 -10.85 -8.46 21.76
C GLU A 292 -11.32 -7.85 20.43
N LEU A 293 -11.58 -8.69 19.42
CA LEU A 293 -12.14 -8.24 18.14
C LEU A 293 -13.55 -7.66 18.30
N LEU A 294 -14.36 -8.23 19.18
CA LEU A 294 -15.72 -7.73 19.45
C LEU A 294 -15.70 -6.32 20.08
N ALA A 295 -14.69 -6.04 20.91
CA ALA A 295 -14.52 -4.76 21.59
C ALA A 295 -14.11 -3.62 20.66
N LEU A 296 -13.53 -3.92 19.49
CA LEU A 296 -13.09 -2.89 18.54
C LEU A 296 -14.28 -2.11 17.96
N PRO A 297 -14.15 -0.81 17.66
CA PRO A 297 -15.24 0.05 17.20
C PRO A 297 -15.62 -0.12 15.71
N TYR A 298 -15.16 -1.17 15.03
CA TYR A 298 -15.52 -1.44 13.63
C TYR A 298 -16.98 -1.88 13.48
N LYS A 299 -17.57 -1.62 12.31
CA LYS A 299 -18.84 -2.24 11.91
C LYS A 299 -18.62 -3.76 11.75
N LYS A 300 -19.59 -4.54 12.22
CA LYS A 300 -19.60 -6.01 12.07
C LYS A 300 -20.71 -6.41 11.12
N ALA A 301 -20.44 -7.36 10.24
CA ALA A 301 -21.42 -7.93 9.34
C ALA A 301 -21.34 -9.47 9.35
N LYS A 302 -22.48 -10.11 9.09
CA LYS A 302 -22.59 -11.57 8.95
C LYS A 302 -23.25 -11.87 7.62
N PHE A 303 -22.65 -12.76 6.83
CA PHE A 303 -23.23 -13.23 5.56
C PHE A 303 -23.80 -14.64 5.76
N PRO A 304 -25.13 -14.79 5.90
CA PRO A 304 -25.74 -16.07 6.25
C PRO A 304 -25.54 -17.14 5.17
N GLY A 305 -25.19 -18.35 5.60
CA GLY A 305 -25.08 -19.51 4.72
C GLY A 305 -23.85 -19.52 3.81
N ILE A 306 -22.80 -18.74 4.13
CA ILE A 306 -21.51 -18.76 3.43
C ILE A 306 -20.45 -19.45 4.26
N PHE A 307 -20.27 -18.98 5.50
CA PHE A 307 -19.33 -19.51 6.46
C PHE A 307 -20.03 -20.34 7.54
N ARG A 308 -19.31 -21.32 8.08
CA ARG A 308 -19.72 -22.08 9.27
C ARG A 308 -19.88 -21.14 10.46
N GLN A 309 -20.85 -21.46 11.32
CA GLN A 309 -21.12 -20.69 12.54
C GLN A 309 -20.46 -21.29 13.78
N SER A 310 -19.82 -22.44 13.65
CA SER A 310 -19.14 -23.17 14.73
C SER A 310 -17.77 -23.64 14.28
N LYS A 311 -16.83 -23.71 15.23
CA LYS A 311 -15.49 -24.26 15.02
C LYS A 311 -15.58 -25.75 14.65
N LEU A 312 -14.61 -26.25 13.89
CA LEU A 312 -14.54 -27.67 13.55
C LEU A 312 -14.35 -28.51 14.82
N SER A 313 -15.22 -29.50 15.01
CA SER A 313 -15.08 -30.51 16.06
C SER A 313 -14.41 -31.74 15.47
N VAL A 314 -13.17 -32.00 15.86
CA VAL A 314 -12.47 -33.25 15.53
C VAL A 314 -12.70 -34.21 16.69
N MET A 315 -13.53 -35.24 16.49
CA MET A 315 -13.66 -36.32 17.47
C MET A 315 -12.30 -37.02 17.61
N PRO A 316 -11.75 -37.20 18.82
CA PRO A 316 -10.53 -37.96 19.01
C PRO A 316 -10.75 -39.41 18.55
N VAL A 317 -10.02 -39.84 17.52
CA VAL A 317 -9.90 -41.25 17.17
C VAL A 317 -9.13 -41.90 18.33
N GLY A 318 -9.86 -42.50 19.28
CA GLY A 318 -9.24 -43.17 20.44
C GLY A 318 -10.13 -43.52 21.64
N TYR A 319 -11.35 -42.98 21.78
CA TYR A 319 -12.26 -43.45 22.83
C TYR A 319 -13.30 -44.41 22.26
N ALA A 320 -12.94 -45.70 22.23
CA ALA A 320 -13.94 -46.75 22.33
C ALA A 320 -14.71 -46.52 23.65
N PRO A 321 -16.06 -46.58 23.67
CA PRO A 321 -16.79 -46.57 24.92
C PRO A 321 -16.34 -47.80 25.71
N SER A 322 -15.72 -47.58 26.87
CA SER A 322 -15.44 -48.67 27.81
C SER A 322 -16.76 -49.37 28.14
N PRO A 323 -16.84 -50.70 28.08
CA PRO A 323 -18.01 -51.41 28.61
C PRO A 323 -18.17 -51.07 30.09
N PRO A 324 -19.42 -51.08 30.63
CA PRO A 324 -19.66 -50.71 32.01
C PRO A 324 -18.88 -51.64 32.95
N PRO A 325 -18.43 -51.15 34.12
CA PRO A 325 -17.64 -51.97 35.02
C PRO A 325 -18.50 -53.14 35.52
N VAL A 326 -18.11 -54.34 35.13
CA VAL A 326 -18.67 -55.58 35.66
C VAL A 326 -18.25 -55.65 37.12
N LYS A 327 -19.21 -55.59 38.04
CA LYS A 327 -18.99 -55.81 39.47
C LYS A 327 -18.50 -57.24 39.65
N ASN A 328 -17.25 -57.40 40.06
CA ASN A 328 -16.70 -58.70 40.42
C ASN A 328 -17.21 -59.12 41.80
N TYR A 329 -17.79 -60.31 41.86
CA TYR A 329 -18.30 -60.96 43.07
C TYR A 329 -17.15 -61.44 43.98
N HIS A 330 -17.35 -61.37 45.29
CA HIS A 330 -16.54 -62.07 46.27
C HIS A 330 -17.19 -63.38 46.72
N MET A 331 -16.34 -64.30 47.24
CA MET A 331 -16.61 -65.52 48.02
C MET A 331 -16.73 -66.80 47.13
N ILE A 332 -16.06 -67.96 47.30
CA ILE A 332 -15.31 -68.70 48.38
C ILE A 332 -14.39 -69.77 47.70
N PRO A 333 -13.30 -70.28 48.32
CA PRO A 333 -12.27 -71.13 47.70
C PRO A 333 -12.45 -72.66 47.89
N GLY A 334 -11.99 -73.44 46.91
CA GLY A 334 -11.86 -74.91 46.97
C GLY A 334 -10.90 -75.46 45.90
N LEU A 335 -9.79 -76.06 46.34
CA LEU A 335 -8.69 -76.74 45.61
C LEU A 335 -9.15 -77.94 44.72
N PRO A 336 -8.27 -78.68 43.98
CA PRO A 336 -6.96 -78.37 43.35
C PRO A 336 -6.77 -78.97 41.91
N SER A 337 -5.61 -78.67 41.30
CA SER A 337 -4.67 -79.64 40.67
C SER A 337 -4.39 -79.55 39.14
N ARG A 338 -3.11 -79.27 38.85
CA ARG A 338 -2.20 -79.81 37.80
C ARG A 338 -2.54 -79.69 36.28
N PHE A 339 -1.62 -79.00 35.57
CA PHE A 339 -0.87 -79.32 34.32
C PHE A 339 -1.49 -80.23 33.21
N PRO A 340 -0.96 -80.24 31.96
CA PRO A 340 -0.50 -79.19 31.05
C PRO A 340 -1.09 -79.35 29.61
N THR A 341 -0.54 -78.62 28.63
CA THR A 341 -0.84 -78.55 27.18
C THR A 341 -0.84 -79.88 26.41
N PRO A 342 -1.40 -79.87 25.17
CA PRO A 342 -0.86 -80.71 24.10
C PRO A 342 -0.50 -79.94 22.82
N LEU A 343 0.69 -80.29 22.30
CA LEU A 343 1.06 -80.28 20.89
C LEU A 343 0.44 -81.52 20.21
N ARG A 344 0.24 -81.51 18.87
CA ARG A 344 0.89 -82.46 17.92
C ARG A 344 0.13 -82.75 16.60
N ASN A 345 0.88 -82.51 15.51
CA ASN A 345 1.07 -83.17 14.20
C ASN A 345 0.01 -83.52 13.13
N LYS A 346 0.52 -83.28 11.90
CA LYS A 346 0.32 -83.91 10.58
C LYS A 346 0.32 -85.44 10.52
N SER A 347 -0.45 -85.98 9.56
CA SER A 347 -0.09 -87.05 8.57
C SER A 347 -1.37 -87.38 7.76
N SER A 348 -1.44 -87.08 6.45
CA SER A 348 -1.18 -87.95 5.28
C SER A 348 -2.04 -89.21 5.21
N ASP A 349 -2.85 -89.33 4.15
CA ASP A 349 -3.05 -90.55 3.34
C ASP A 349 -3.84 -90.23 2.05
N GLY A 350 -3.36 -90.73 0.92
CA GLY A 350 -4.15 -90.89 -0.33
C GLY A 350 -4.96 -92.21 -0.28
N PRO A 351 -5.46 -92.79 -1.40
CA PRO A 351 -5.10 -92.55 -2.80
C PRO A 351 -6.29 -92.49 -3.83
N SER A 352 -5.91 -92.13 -5.07
CA SER A 352 -6.39 -92.58 -6.40
C SER A 352 -7.86 -92.96 -6.68
N ASN A 353 -8.50 -92.27 -7.64
CA ASN A 353 -8.64 -92.80 -9.02
C ASN A 353 -9.29 -91.81 -9.99
N SER A 354 -8.66 -91.70 -11.15
CA SER A 354 -9.03 -90.99 -12.37
C SER A 354 -9.84 -91.86 -13.32
N ILE A 355 -10.81 -91.31 -14.08
CA ILE A 355 -11.09 -91.71 -15.47
C ILE A 355 -11.49 -90.46 -16.29
N GLN A 356 -10.79 -90.25 -17.41
CA GLN A 356 -11.16 -89.43 -18.58
C GLN A 356 -11.57 -90.38 -19.72
N LEU A 357 -12.45 -89.97 -20.65
CA LEU A 357 -12.24 -89.90 -22.12
C LEU A 357 -13.56 -89.75 -22.92
N ARG A 358 -13.57 -88.83 -23.92
CA ARG A 358 -14.09 -88.85 -25.33
C ARG A 358 -15.52 -89.37 -25.63
N GLU A 359 -16.33 -88.92 -26.62
CA GLU A 359 -16.15 -88.34 -27.97
C GLU A 359 -17.52 -87.84 -28.55
N SER A 360 -17.49 -86.80 -29.43
CA SER A 360 -18.22 -86.54 -30.71
C SER A 360 -19.76 -86.49 -30.95
N THR A 361 -20.11 -85.65 -31.96
CA THR A 361 -21.33 -85.45 -32.82
C THR A 361 -22.46 -84.55 -32.25
N ASP A 362 -23.04 -83.52 -32.89
CA ASP A 362 -23.27 -83.09 -34.29
C ASP A 362 -23.37 -81.53 -34.42
N GLY A 363 -23.10 -80.98 -35.63
CA GLY A 363 -23.35 -79.56 -36.02
C GLY A 363 -24.79 -79.31 -36.53
N PRO A 364 -25.17 -78.13 -37.10
CA PRO A 364 -24.35 -77.30 -38.02
C PRO A 364 -24.46 -75.73 -37.95
N ASN A 365 -23.47 -75.06 -38.58
CA ASN A 365 -23.46 -73.79 -39.38
C ASN A 365 -24.07 -72.47 -38.81
N LEU A 366 -23.48 -71.26 -38.94
CA LEU A 366 -22.89 -70.54 -40.10
C LEU A 366 -21.81 -69.51 -39.61
N LEU A 367 -20.56 -69.51 -40.11
CA LEU A 367 -19.95 -68.65 -41.18
C LEU A 367 -19.97 -67.12 -40.88
N LEU A 368 -18.91 -66.30 -41.01
CA LEU A 368 -17.75 -66.36 -41.92
C LEU A 368 -16.62 -65.33 -41.56
N ASP A 369 -15.38 -65.77 -41.75
CA ASP A 369 -14.11 -65.15 -42.21
C ASP A 369 -13.35 -63.96 -41.57
N SER A 370 -12.05 -64.22 -41.40
CA SER A 370 -10.90 -63.28 -41.49
C SER A 370 -10.20 -63.43 -42.85
N PRO A 371 -9.36 -62.47 -43.31
CA PRO A 371 -7.91 -62.76 -43.33
C PRO A 371 -6.95 -61.56 -43.15
N ILE A 372 -5.72 -61.92 -42.74
CA ILE A 372 -4.44 -61.18 -42.57
C ILE A 372 -3.72 -61.00 -43.95
N PRO A 373 -2.53 -60.35 -44.20
CA PRO A 373 -1.76 -59.20 -43.65
C PRO A 373 -1.37 -58.12 -44.71
N GLY A 374 -0.81 -56.96 -44.30
CA GLY A 374 -0.03 -56.09 -45.20
C GLY A 374 0.65 -54.89 -44.54
N LYS A 375 1.97 -54.74 -44.74
CA LYS A 375 2.87 -53.69 -44.21
C LYS A 375 2.47 -52.25 -44.61
N ALA A 376 2.57 -51.29 -43.70
CA ALA A 376 3.14 -49.94 -43.93
C ALA A 376 3.24 -49.08 -42.64
N VAL A 377 4.46 -48.61 -42.36
CA VAL A 377 4.93 -47.35 -41.72
C VAL A 377 4.00 -46.58 -40.73
N PRO A 378 4.50 -46.23 -39.52
CA PRO A 378 4.05 -45.04 -38.82
C PRO A 378 5.15 -43.97 -38.66
N MET A 379 4.86 -42.76 -39.14
CA MET A 379 5.49 -41.51 -38.69
C MET A 379 4.94 -41.10 -37.31
N PRO A 380 5.70 -40.32 -36.50
CA PRO A 380 5.50 -40.27 -35.05
C PRO A 380 4.44 -39.25 -34.64
N ARG A 381 3.52 -39.69 -33.77
CA ARG A 381 2.79 -38.80 -32.86
C ARG A 381 3.12 -39.22 -31.43
N THR A 382 3.66 -38.26 -30.70
CA THR A 382 4.09 -38.32 -29.29
C THR A 382 2.94 -38.72 -28.35
N PRO A 383 3.12 -39.72 -27.48
CA PRO A 383 2.32 -39.86 -26.29
C PRO A 383 2.95 -39.10 -25.12
N SER A 384 2.16 -38.19 -24.55
CA SER A 384 2.30 -37.80 -23.15
C SER A 384 1.89 -38.98 -22.28
N SER A 385 2.76 -39.41 -21.36
CA SER A 385 2.32 -40.09 -20.14
C SER A 385 3.39 -39.97 -19.07
N SER A 386 3.00 -39.25 -18.03
CA SER A 386 3.46 -39.39 -16.66
C SER A 386 3.49 -40.86 -16.26
N THR A 387 4.50 -41.29 -15.50
CA THR A 387 4.42 -42.53 -14.74
C THR A 387 4.81 -42.25 -13.30
N VAL A 388 3.82 -42.48 -12.43
CA VAL A 388 3.95 -42.62 -10.99
C VAL A 388 4.71 -43.90 -10.65
N ALA A 389 5.46 -43.90 -9.55
CA ALA A 389 5.78 -45.11 -8.81
C ALA A 389 5.93 -44.79 -7.31
N SER A 390 4.98 -45.29 -6.52
CA SER A 390 5.16 -45.62 -5.10
C SER A 390 6.00 -46.88 -4.99
N MET A 391 6.87 -46.98 -3.97
CA MET A 391 6.86 -48.10 -3.01
C MET A 391 7.88 -47.93 -1.86
N ASP A 392 7.35 -48.22 -0.68
CA ASP A 392 7.87 -48.62 0.62
C ASP A 392 9.39 -48.85 0.86
N GLY A 393 9.89 -48.16 1.89
CA GLY A 393 10.43 -48.78 3.12
C GLY A 393 11.63 -49.71 3.07
N PHE A 394 12.86 -49.19 2.99
CA PHE A 394 14.10 -49.72 3.60
C PHE A 394 15.15 -48.58 3.78
N PRO A 395 16.11 -48.66 4.73
CA PRO A 395 16.96 -47.52 5.08
C PRO A 395 18.08 -47.27 4.04
N PRO A 396 18.58 -46.03 3.88
CA PRO A 396 19.42 -45.67 2.76
C PRO A 396 20.88 -46.14 2.95
N LEU A 397 21.34 -47.02 2.06
CA LEU A 397 22.77 -47.23 1.81
C LEU A 397 23.28 -46.14 0.86
N LYS A 398 24.41 -45.52 1.21
CA LYS A 398 25.05 -44.46 0.42
C LYS A 398 25.66 -45.05 -0.87
N PRO A 399 25.48 -44.45 -2.06
CA PRO A 399 26.14 -44.93 -3.26
C PRO A 399 27.61 -44.49 -3.28
N VAL A 400 28.50 -45.46 -3.46
CA VAL A 400 29.91 -45.24 -3.81
C VAL A 400 29.96 -44.90 -5.31
N MET A 401 30.49 -43.72 -5.63
CA MET A 401 30.69 -43.26 -7.01
C MET A 401 31.93 -43.93 -7.59
N ASN A 402 31.79 -44.75 -8.63
CA ASN A 402 32.92 -45.34 -9.35
C ASN A 402 33.13 -44.65 -10.70
N TRP A 403 34.37 -44.26 -10.98
CA TRP A 403 34.79 -43.35 -12.06
C TRP A 403 34.56 -43.91 -13.48
N ALA A 404 34.33 -45.21 -13.59
CA ALA A 404 34.19 -45.94 -14.86
C ALA A 404 32.84 -45.73 -15.58
N ALA A 405 31.78 -45.31 -14.88
CA ALA A 405 30.46 -45.11 -15.49
C ALA A 405 30.32 -43.77 -16.24
N LYS A 406 31.31 -42.86 -16.16
CA LYS A 406 31.27 -41.53 -16.76
C LYS A 406 31.89 -41.46 -18.17
N ALA A 407 32.50 -42.55 -18.64
CA ALA A 407 33.23 -42.59 -19.91
C ALA A 407 32.45 -43.20 -21.09
N ALA A 408 31.23 -43.73 -20.86
CA ALA A 408 30.46 -44.45 -21.89
C ALA A 408 29.14 -43.75 -22.31
N ALA A 409 28.91 -42.49 -21.91
CA ALA A 409 27.72 -41.76 -22.33
C ALA A 409 27.97 -41.02 -23.68
N PRO A 410 27.05 -41.10 -24.66
CA PRO A 410 27.18 -40.37 -25.91
C PRO A 410 27.08 -38.85 -25.69
N ALA A 411 27.77 -38.08 -26.54
CA ALA A 411 27.84 -36.62 -26.43
C ALA A 411 26.44 -35.97 -26.56
N PRO A 412 26.12 -34.95 -25.73
CA PRO A 412 24.82 -34.30 -25.78
C PRO A 412 24.69 -33.43 -27.04
N PRO A 413 23.48 -33.32 -27.64
CA PRO A 413 23.25 -32.52 -28.83
C PRO A 413 23.49 -31.04 -28.55
N ALA A 414 24.26 -30.39 -29.42
CA ALA A 414 24.50 -28.96 -29.39
C ALA A 414 23.22 -28.20 -29.73
N THR A 415 22.45 -27.81 -28.72
CA THR A 415 21.57 -26.61 -28.68
C THR A 415 20.75 -26.63 -27.38
N ALA A 416 21.40 -26.31 -26.26
CA ALA A 416 20.69 -25.94 -25.04
C ALA A 416 20.95 -24.47 -24.76
N LYS A 417 19.90 -23.64 -24.87
CA LYS A 417 19.89 -22.29 -24.31
C LYS A 417 20.28 -22.40 -22.83
N ALA A 418 21.28 -21.62 -22.45
CA ALA A 418 21.84 -21.61 -21.10
C ALA A 418 20.74 -21.49 -20.05
N SER A 419 20.70 -22.43 -19.10
CA SER A 419 19.99 -22.25 -17.84
C SER A 419 20.52 -20.97 -17.18
N PRO A 420 19.68 -20.14 -16.54
CA PRO A 420 20.16 -18.92 -15.93
C PRO A 420 21.15 -19.28 -14.83
N ALA A 421 22.42 -18.92 -15.05
CA ALA A 421 23.42 -18.96 -14.01
C ALA A 421 22.91 -18.07 -12.86
N TYR A 422 22.78 -18.64 -11.67
CA TYR A 422 22.52 -17.86 -10.46
C TYR A 422 23.70 -16.91 -10.27
N LYS A 423 23.52 -15.66 -10.70
CA LYS A 423 24.39 -14.56 -10.28
C LYS A 423 23.97 -14.22 -8.86
N PRO A 424 24.87 -14.23 -7.85
CA PRO A 424 24.53 -13.75 -6.53
C PRO A 424 23.97 -12.33 -6.68
N VAL A 425 22.77 -12.10 -6.12
CA VAL A 425 22.10 -10.79 -6.16
C VAL A 425 23.08 -9.75 -5.67
N ASN A 426 23.25 -8.70 -6.46
CA ASN A 426 24.24 -7.68 -6.17
C ASN A 426 23.88 -7.02 -4.82
N ARG A 427 24.83 -6.98 -3.86
CA ARG A 427 24.59 -6.45 -2.50
C ARG A 427 24.20 -4.98 -2.50
N GLU A 428 24.33 -4.31 -3.64
CA GLU A 428 23.94 -2.91 -3.84
C GLU A 428 22.43 -2.70 -4.06
N GLU A 429 21.62 -3.74 -4.28
CA GLU A 429 20.17 -3.60 -4.55
C GLU A 429 19.27 -3.83 -3.33
N ILE A 430 19.82 -4.29 -2.19
CA ILE A 430 19.06 -4.59 -0.97
C ILE A 430 19.67 -3.86 0.22
N ILE A 431 18.86 -3.16 1.00
CA ILE A 431 19.29 -2.51 2.24
C ILE A 431 19.67 -3.58 3.26
N ALA A 432 20.97 -3.72 3.52
CA ALA A 432 21.48 -4.59 4.57
C ALA A 432 20.96 -4.12 5.94
N ARG A 433 20.44 -5.05 6.74
CA ARG A 433 19.94 -4.77 8.09
C ARG A 433 20.51 -5.75 9.11
N ASN A 434 20.68 -5.31 10.34
CA ASN A 434 21.10 -6.14 11.46
C ASN A 434 19.91 -6.89 12.09
N ARG A 435 20.16 -7.72 13.10
CA ARG A 435 19.12 -8.57 13.74
C ARG A 435 17.92 -7.79 14.29
N ILE A 436 18.14 -6.55 14.74
CA ILE A 436 17.10 -5.67 15.29
C ILE A 436 16.47 -4.76 14.23
N GLY A 437 16.78 -4.98 12.94
CA GLY A 437 16.17 -4.29 11.82
C GLY A 437 16.79 -2.94 11.48
N GLN A 438 17.89 -2.52 12.12
CA GLN A 438 18.59 -1.28 11.79
C GLN A 438 19.39 -1.45 10.50
N ARG A 439 19.39 -0.42 9.65
CA ARG A 439 20.20 -0.35 8.42
C ARG A 439 21.69 -0.38 8.75
N VAL A 440 22.42 -1.27 8.06
CA VAL A 440 23.87 -1.40 8.13
C VAL A 440 24.45 -0.83 6.85
N ASP A 441 25.12 0.32 6.97
CA ASP A 441 25.82 0.92 5.84
C ASP A 441 27.03 0.08 5.41
N PRO A 442 27.29 -0.08 4.09
CA PRO A 442 28.52 -0.67 3.57
C PRO A 442 29.76 -0.05 4.23
N GLN A 443 30.81 -0.84 4.45
CA GLN A 443 32.01 -0.33 5.12
C GLN A 443 32.61 0.86 4.34
N CYS A 444 32.85 1.95 5.05
CA CYS A 444 33.57 3.10 4.51
C CYS A 444 35.08 2.93 4.70
N ARG A 445 35.87 3.72 3.96
CA ARG A 445 37.29 3.94 4.26
C ARG A 445 37.43 4.45 5.70
N ASP A 446 38.52 4.07 6.35
CA ASP A 446 38.85 4.54 7.69
C ASP A 446 38.97 6.07 7.73
N TYR A 447 38.63 6.64 8.88
CA TYR A 447 38.68 8.08 9.07
C TYR A 447 40.14 8.57 9.13
N GLU A 448 40.54 9.27 8.08
CA GLU A 448 41.83 9.94 7.99
C GLU A 448 41.59 11.46 7.91
N LYS A 449 41.96 12.18 8.98
CA LYS A 449 41.64 13.61 9.13
C LYS A 449 42.16 14.47 7.98
N THR A 450 43.40 14.24 7.56
CA THR A 450 44.07 14.98 6.47
C THR A 450 43.31 14.85 5.15
N GLU A 451 42.91 13.63 4.77
CA GLU A 451 42.20 13.36 3.52
C GLU A 451 40.74 13.85 3.55
N VAL A 452 40.06 13.71 4.70
CA VAL A 452 38.71 14.24 4.90
C VAL A 452 38.70 15.77 4.77
N ASP A 453 39.67 16.44 5.39
CA ASP A 453 39.79 17.90 5.33
C ASP A 453 40.18 18.36 3.92
N ARG A 454 41.03 17.61 3.20
CA ARG A 454 41.34 17.84 1.78
C ARG A 454 40.08 17.76 0.92
N MET A 455 39.29 16.69 1.03
CA MET A 455 38.05 16.51 0.23
C MET A 455 37.01 17.58 0.50
N LYS A 456 36.81 17.99 1.76
CA LYS A 456 35.88 19.08 2.10
C LYS A 456 36.27 20.42 1.46
N LYS A 457 37.57 20.67 1.24
CA LYS A 457 38.06 21.90 0.59
C LYS A 457 37.81 21.91 -0.92
N ILE A 458 37.82 20.76 -1.59
CA ILE A 458 37.58 20.67 -3.05
C ILE A 458 36.11 20.96 -3.40
N LYS A 459 35.16 20.73 -2.47
CA LYS A 459 33.71 21.00 -2.68
C LYS A 459 33.12 20.27 -3.90
N LEU A 460 33.48 19.00 -4.05
CA LEU A 460 32.84 18.11 -5.02
C LEU A 460 31.36 17.92 -4.70
N CYS A 461 30.52 17.83 -5.73
CA CYS A 461 29.10 17.58 -5.53
C CYS A 461 28.86 16.12 -5.13
N ASN A 462 28.50 15.89 -3.86
CA ASN A 462 28.21 14.54 -3.35
C ASN A 462 27.13 13.83 -4.17
N VAL A 463 26.06 14.53 -4.58
CA VAL A 463 24.95 13.93 -5.32
C VAL A 463 25.38 13.53 -6.73
N HIS A 464 26.16 14.38 -7.41
CA HIS A 464 26.70 14.09 -8.74
C HIS A 464 27.62 12.86 -8.71
N PHE A 465 28.63 12.84 -7.83
CA PHE A 465 29.63 11.78 -7.85
C PHE A 465 29.19 10.48 -7.17
N LEU A 466 28.23 10.51 -6.23
CA LEU A 466 27.80 9.32 -5.48
C LEU A 466 26.44 8.77 -5.93
N ARG A 467 25.51 9.61 -6.42
CA ARG A 467 24.20 9.15 -6.95
C ARG A 467 24.08 9.27 -8.47
N GLN A 468 24.97 10.02 -9.14
CA GLN A 468 24.98 10.25 -10.59
C GLN A 468 23.75 11.00 -11.14
N GLU A 469 22.94 11.60 -10.26
CA GLU A 469 21.65 12.22 -10.61
C GLU A 469 21.51 13.62 -9.96
N CYS A 470 22.52 14.49 -10.11
CA CYS A 470 22.46 15.85 -9.53
C CYS A 470 21.34 16.67 -10.19
N PRO A 471 20.31 17.13 -9.44
CA PRO A 471 19.15 17.80 -10.02
C PRO A 471 19.47 19.21 -10.53
N TYR A 472 20.56 19.82 -10.08
CA TYR A 472 20.94 21.19 -10.43
C TYR A 472 21.76 21.28 -11.72
N GLY A 473 22.23 20.15 -12.27
CA GLY A 473 22.99 20.13 -13.53
C GLY A 473 24.11 21.17 -13.56
N ALA A 474 24.11 22.03 -14.58
CA ALA A 474 25.09 23.10 -14.76
C ALA A 474 24.95 24.26 -13.73
N ASN A 475 23.82 24.37 -13.05
CA ASN A 475 23.56 25.41 -12.04
C ASN A 475 23.97 24.97 -10.62
N CYS A 476 24.70 23.86 -10.47
CA CYS A 476 25.14 23.39 -9.17
C CYS A 476 26.27 24.28 -8.62
N THR A 477 26.18 24.64 -7.34
CA THR A 477 27.22 25.41 -6.63
C THR A 477 28.47 24.59 -6.28
N HIS A 478 28.43 23.28 -6.53
CA HIS A 478 29.51 22.33 -6.26
C HIS A 478 30.12 21.82 -7.56
N LEU A 479 31.40 21.46 -7.53
CA LEU A 479 32.13 21.05 -8.74
C LEU A 479 31.60 19.72 -9.30
N HIS A 480 31.36 19.68 -10.61
CA HIS A 480 30.99 18.47 -11.38
C HIS A 480 32.12 18.00 -12.31
N ASP A 481 32.95 18.92 -12.82
CA ASP A 481 33.93 18.62 -13.87
C ASP A 481 35.24 17.99 -13.36
N TYR A 482 35.34 17.72 -12.06
CA TYR A 482 36.47 17.04 -11.46
C TYR A 482 36.45 15.55 -11.78
N LYS A 483 37.61 14.93 -11.98
CA LYS A 483 37.74 13.49 -12.23
C LYS A 483 38.35 12.81 -11.01
N PRO A 484 37.55 12.48 -9.99
CA PRO A 484 38.06 11.89 -8.76
C PRO A 484 38.58 10.47 -9.00
N THR A 485 39.66 10.12 -8.30
CA THR A 485 40.13 8.74 -8.21
C THR A 485 39.17 7.89 -7.37
N ASP A 486 39.25 6.56 -7.46
CA ASP A 486 38.43 5.66 -6.63
C ASP A 486 38.63 5.90 -5.12
N GLN A 487 39.86 6.25 -4.72
CA GLN A 487 40.17 6.61 -3.33
C GLN A 487 39.51 7.93 -2.91
N GLU A 488 39.43 8.90 -3.81
CA GLU A 488 38.72 10.16 -3.58
C GLU A 488 37.22 9.95 -3.54
N ILE A 489 36.64 9.09 -4.39
CA ILE A 489 35.23 8.70 -4.32
C ILE A 489 34.92 8.00 -2.98
N ALA A 490 35.78 7.10 -2.51
CA ALA A 490 35.62 6.44 -1.22
C ALA A 490 35.67 7.45 -0.06
N THR A 491 36.56 8.43 -0.14
CA THR A 491 36.69 9.49 0.86
C THR A 491 35.51 10.48 0.80
N LEU A 492 35.02 10.80 -0.39
CA LEU A 492 33.82 11.62 -0.60
C LEU A 492 32.58 10.92 -0.02
N ARG A 493 32.47 9.60 -0.19
CA ARG A 493 31.42 8.78 0.43
C ARG A 493 31.49 8.82 1.95
N LEU A 494 32.70 8.75 2.52
CA LEU A 494 32.90 8.94 3.95
C LEU A 494 32.45 10.34 4.40
N VAL A 495 32.85 11.41 3.68
CA VAL A 495 32.46 12.80 3.97
C VAL A 495 30.93 12.97 3.94
N ALA A 496 30.26 12.44 2.92
CA ALA A 496 28.80 12.48 2.81
C ALA A 496 28.13 11.77 4.01
N ARG A 497 28.70 10.63 4.43
CA ARG A 497 28.22 9.87 5.60
C ARG A 497 28.61 10.45 6.96
N MET A 498 29.42 11.51 7.01
CA MET A 498 29.61 12.27 8.26
C MET A 498 28.44 13.23 8.54
N ALA A 499 27.50 13.40 7.60
CA ALA A 499 26.24 14.06 7.84
C ALA A 499 25.17 13.01 8.21
N PRO A 500 24.50 13.15 9.37
CA PRO A 500 23.47 12.20 9.79
C PRO A 500 22.27 12.25 8.83
N CYS A 501 21.80 11.07 8.43
CA CYS A 501 20.54 10.95 7.70
C CYS A 501 19.38 11.34 8.61
N GLN A 502 18.44 12.13 8.11
CA GLN A 502 17.23 12.52 8.86
C GLN A 502 16.37 11.31 9.26
N ASN A 503 16.39 10.24 8.46
CA ASN A 503 15.66 9.00 8.72
C ASN A 503 16.46 7.98 9.56
N GLY A 504 17.68 8.34 10.00
CA GLY A 504 18.55 7.51 10.83
C GLY A 504 18.74 6.08 10.30
N SER A 505 18.87 5.10 11.20
CA SER A 505 18.99 3.68 10.83
C SER A 505 17.72 3.07 10.21
N GLY A 506 16.61 3.81 10.18
CA GLY A 506 15.34 3.38 9.56
C GLY A 506 15.24 3.68 8.07
N CYS A 507 16.17 4.47 7.52
CA CYS A 507 16.12 4.96 6.15
C CYS A 507 15.92 3.86 5.09
N GLN A 508 14.87 4.02 4.27
CA GLN A 508 14.48 3.07 3.22
C GLN A 508 15.03 3.43 1.83
N ASP A 509 15.79 4.51 1.71
CA ASP A 509 16.39 4.91 0.43
C ASP A 509 17.69 4.14 0.16
N ILE A 510 17.65 3.19 -0.77
CA ILE A 510 18.79 2.35 -1.16
C ILE A 510 19.98 3.21 -1.60
N LYS A 511 19.72 4.31 -2.32
CA LYS A 511 20.74 5.23 -2.83
C LYS A 511 21.12 6.34 -1.84
N CYS A 512 20.68 6.28 -0.58
CA CYS A 512 21.00 7.31 0.40
C CYS A 512 22.51 7.41 0.64
N ILE A 513 23.06 8.62 0.49
CA ILE A 513 24.49 8.93 0.62
C ILE A 513 24.87 9.45 2.01
N TYR A 514 23.89 9.77 2.84
CA TYR A 514 24.08 10.24 4.21
C TYR A 514 24.34 9.08 5.18
N GLY A 515 24.85 9.40 6.37
CA GLY A 515 25.23 8.40 7.36
C GLY A 515 24.03 7.90 8.14
N HIS A 516 23.81 6.57 8.17
CA HIS A 516 22.80 5.94 9.02
C HIS A 516 23.41 5.35 10.31
N ARG A 517 24.74 5.39 10.41
CA ARG A 517 25.52 5.23 11.65
C ARG A 517 26.64 6.26 11.67
N CYS A 518 27.16 6.58 12.85
CA CYS A 518 28.37 7.39 12.97
C CYS A 518 29.57 6.64 12.34
N PRO A 519 30.28 7.22 11.33
CA PRO A 519 31.45 6.58 10.72
C PRO A 519 32.76 6.90 11.44
N ALA A 520 32.72 7.73 12.49
CA ALA A 520 33.91 8.18 13.19
C ALA A 520 34.47 7.06 14.10
N PRO A 521 35.80 6.98 14.27
CA PRO A 521 36.42 5.98 15.13
C PRO A 521 36.01 6.18 16.59
N PRO A 522 36.11 5.14 17.43
CA PRO A 522 35.81 5.24 18.85
C PRO A 522 36.73 6.25 19.55
N GLY A 523 36.18 6.97 20.52
CA GLY A 523 36.93 7.92 21.35
C GLY A 523 37.93 7.20 22.27
N LYS A 524 38.82 7.97 22.92
CA LYS A 524 39.82 7.42 23.86
C LYS A 524 39.18 6.74 25.09
N TYR A 525 37.97 7.15 25.47
CA TYR A 525 37.20 6.61 26.60
C TYR A 525 35.72 6.47 26.20
N PRO A 526 35.33 5.44 25.42
CA PRO A 526 33.97 5.29 24.94
C PRO A 526 33.04 4.83 26.07
N MET A 527 32.04 5.66 26.42
CA MET A 527 30.98 5.30 27.35
C MET A 527 29.76 4.77 26.59
N LYS A 528 29.27 3.60 26.96
CA LYS A 528 28.11 2.98 26.32
C LYS A 528 26.85 3.81 26.56
N GLY A 529 26.06 4.04 25.50
CA GLY A 529 24.86 4.88 25.57
C GLY A 529 25.11 6.38 25.43
N THR A 530 26.35 6.78 25.13
CA THR A 530 26.72 8.16 24.78
C THR A 530 27.26 8.21 23.34
N GLN A 531 27.64 9.40 22.87
CA GLN A 531 28.34 9.56 21.60
C GLN A 531 29.78 9.01 21.73
N SER A 532 29.93 7.69 21.55
CA SER A 532 31.15 6.92 21.81
C SER A 532 32.32 7.21 20.86
N CYS A 533 32.17 8.12 19.90
CA CYS A 533 33.17 8.43 18.89
C CYS A 533 34.20 9.48 19.34
N ILE A 534 35.26 9.69 18.53
CA ILE A 534 36.30 10.70 18.76
C ILE A 534 35.80 12.14 18.93
N PHE A 535 34.59 12.44 18.45
CA PHE A 535 34.00 13.78 18.56
C PHE A 535 33.24 13.99 19.88
N GLY A 536 32.98 12.92 20.65
CA GLY A 536 32.24 12.99 21.91
C GLY A 536 30.93 13.77 21.76
N GLU A 537 30.66 14.65 22.73
CA GLU A 537 29.48 15.53 22.79
C GLU A 537 29.32 16.48 21.58
N GLN A 538 30.38 16.71 20.81
CA GLN A 538 30.36 17.56 19.62
C GLN A 538 29.94 16.78 18.35
N CYS A 539 29.67 15.48 18.48
CA CYS A 539 29.22 14.67 17.36
C CYS A 539 27.81 15.11 16.90
N LYS A 540 27.60 15.15 15.59
CA LYS A 540 26.28 15.47 15.01
C LYS A 540 25.31 14.28 15.00
N PHE A 541 25.82 13.07 15.20
CA PHE A 541 25.00 11.87 15.27
C PHE A 541 24.41 11.73 16.67
N PRO A 542 23.13 11.38 16.82
CA PRO A 542 22.57 11.08 18.13
C PRO A 542 23.20 9.82 18.73
N ALA A 543 23.05 9.63 20.03
CA ALA A 543 23.64 8.50 20.75
C ALA A 543 23.16 7.14 20.21
N GLU A 544 21.92 7.04 19.70
CA GLU A 544 21.39 5.76 19.19
C GLU A 544 22.03 5.31 17.86
N LEU A 545 22.70 6.22 17.14
CA LEU A 545 23.40 5.91 15.90
C LEU A 545 24.90 5.62 16.12
N HIS A 546 25.32 5.55 17.38
CA HIS A 546 26.62 5.03 17.79
C HIS A 546 26.48 3.55 18.18
N ASP A 547 27.57 2.80 18.05
CA ASP A 547 27.64 1.38 18.45
C ASP A 547 26.60 0.44 17.79
N ILE A 548 26.12 0.79 16.59
CA ILE A 548 25.21 -0.06 15.80
C ILE A 548 25.90 -1.38 15.44
N ASP A 549 25.22 -2.50 15.71
CA ASP A 549 25.64 -3.82 15.26
C ASP A 549 25.69 -3.87 13.73
N CYS A 550 26.89 -4.05 13.19
CA CYS A 550 27.14 -4.11 11.75
C CYS A 550 27.03 -5.54 11.18
N ASN A 551 26.61 -6.52 11.98
CA ASN A 551 26.38 -7.88 11.51
C ASN A 551 25.07 -7.95 10.69
N VAL A 552 25.22 -8.12 9.38
CA VAL A 552 24.08 -8.23 8.46
C VAL A 552 23.48 -9.63 8.55
N VAL A 553 22.16 -9.70 8.75
CA VAL A 553 21.42 -10.98 8.74
C VAL A 553 20.70 -11.18 7.41
N LYS A 554 20.69 -12.42 6.89
CA LYS A 554 20.02 -12.76 5.63
C LYS A 554 18.49 -12.81 5.76
N THR A 555 17.97 -12.92 6.98
CA THR A 555 16.54 -13.00 7.27
C THR A 555 16.27 -12.20 8.54
N LEU A 556 15.42 -11.17 8.44
CA LEU A 556 14.96 -10.42 9.59
C LEU A 556 13.78 -11.17 10.20
N VAL A 557 13.99 -11.75 11.37
CA VAL A 557 12.89 -12.17 12.24
C VAL A 557 12.47 -10.93 13.01
N VAL A 558 11.63 -10.09 12.40
CA VAL A 558 10.99 -8.98 13.10
C VAL A 558 10.02 -9.61 14.11
N ARG A 559 10.32 -9.47 15.40
CA ARG A 559 9.48 -9.93 16.51
C ARG A 559 8.49 -8.86 16.91
#